data_AF-A0A1V6HZ99-F1
#
_entry.id   AF-A0A1V6HZ99-F1
#
_cell.length_a   1.000
_cell.length_b   1.000
_cell.length_c   1.000
_cell.angle_alpha   90.00
_cell.angle_beta   90.00
_cell.angle_gamma   90.00
#
_symmetry.space_group_name_H-M   'P 1'
#
loop_
_entity.id
_entity.type
_entity.pdbx_description
1 polymer ?
#
loop_
_entity_poly.entity_id
_entity_poly.type
_entity_poly.pdbx_seq_one_letter_code
_entity_poly.pdbx_strand_id
1 'polypeptide(L)'
;MKKYEVFMEFILPDGKILELEQVRKVSRIRDLGLEKDSIEYSKIAFEIHLKGHKIIEVGERYHYADWAEKLKKLTTIRNNLINALKEAGIQFEEE
;
A
#
# COMPACT_ATOMS: atom_id res chain seq x y z
N MET A 1 28.34 7.09 21.38
CA MET A 1 27.76 7.82 20.24
C MET A 1 26.42 7.19 19.89
N LYS A 2 25.30 7.91 20.05
CA LYS A 2 24.01 7.47 19.51
C LYS A 2 24.06 7.69 18.00
N LYS A 3 24.00 6.61 17.21
CA LYS A 3 23.75 6.71 15.77
C LYS A 3 22.35 7.30 15.62
N TYR A 4 22.24 8.46 14.97
CA TYR A 4 20.95 8.94 14.51
C TYR A 4 20.62 8.13 13.25
N GLU A 5 19.72 7.17 13.38
CA GLU A 5 19.10 6.54 12.22
C GLU A 5 18.22 7.59 11.56
N VAL A 6 18.50 7.91 10.30
CA VAL A 6 17.60 8.70 9.47
C VAL A 6 16.51 7.73 9.04
N PHE A 7 15.35 7.81 9.69
CA PHE A 7 14.18 7.02 9.33
C PHE A 7 13.58 7.61 8.05
N MET A 8 13.46 6.80 7.00
CA MET A 8 12.75 7.21 5.80
C MET A 8 11.28 6.83 5.92
N GLU A 9 10.41 7.84 5.85
CA GLU A 9 8.98 7.72 6.09
C GLU A 9 8.18 7.93 4.81
N PHE A 10 7.09 7.18 4.67
CA PHE A 10 6.09 7.38 3.63
C PHE A 10 4.71 7.60 4.26
N ILE A 11 3.99 8.62 3.79
CA ILE A 11 2.63 8.92 4.29
C ILE A 11 1.61 8.22 3.41
N LEU A 12 0.86 7.29 4.00
CA LEU A 12 -0.24 6.60 3.35
C LEU A 12 -1.45 7.55 3.15
N PRO A 13 -2.37 7.22 2.23
CA PRO A 13 -3.54 8.06 1.94
C PRO A 13 -4.44 8.34 3.16
N ASP A 14 -4.42 7.46 4.16
CA ASP A 14 -5.16 7.61 5.42
C ASP A 14 -4.39 8.44 6.47
N GLY A 15 -3.25 9.03 6.09
CA GLY A 15 -2.38 9.81 6.96
C GLY A 15 -1.44 8.98 7.83
N LYS A 16 -1.50 7.63 7.77
CA LYS A 16 -0.57 6.79 8.54
C LYS A 16 0.84 6.92 8.00
N ILE A 17 1.79 6.99 8.93
CA ILE A 17 3.21 6.97 8.63
C ILE A 17 3.68 5.52 8.52
N LEU A 18 4.35 5.22 7.42
CA LEU A 18 5.00 3.95 7.15
C LEU A 18 6.52 4.15 7.17
N GLU A 19 7.19 3.49 8.11
CA GLU A 19 8.65 3.34 8.11
C GLU A 19 9.06 2.43 6.95
N LEU A 20 9.81 2.96 5.98
CA LEU A 20 10.17 2.23 4.76
C LEU A 20 11.07 1.03 5.06
N GLU A 21 11.93 1.11 6.08
CA GLU A 21 12.83 0.04 6.49
C GLU A 21 12.09 -1.19 7.03
N GLN A 22 10.82 -1.04 7.43
CA GLN A 22 9.99 -2.14 7.88
C GLN A 22 9.38 -2.93 6.73
N VAL A 23 9.34 -2.38 5.51
CA VAL A 23 8.70 -3.02 4.36
C VAL A 23 9.52 -4.22 3.90
N ARG A 24 8.85 -5.36 3.79
CA ARG A 24 9.41 -6.61 3.24
C ARG A 24 8.88 -6.93 1.86
N LYS A 25 7.57 -6.72 1.64
CA LYS A 25 6.92 -7.05 0.38
C LYS A 25 5.80 -6.06 0.08
N VAL A 26 5.64 -5.71 -1.19
CA VAL A 26 4.49 -4.95 -1.71
C VAL A 26 3.77 -5.85 -2.71
N SER A 27 2.51 -6.20 -2.45
CA SER A 27 1.75 -7.06 -3.35
C SER A 27 1.31 -6.31 -4.61
N ARG A 28 0.92 -7.04 -5.65
CA ARG A 28 0.09 -6.51 -6.72
C ARG A 28 -1.27 -6.04 -6.19
N ILE A 29 -1.90 -5.14 -6.94
CA ILE A 29 -3.28 -4.73 -6.71
C ILE A 29 -4.21 -5.88 -7.07
N ARG A 30 -5.20 -6.15 -6.23
CA ARG A 30 -6.19 -7.21 -6.40
C ARG A 30 -7.58 -6.66 -6.14
N ASP A 31 -8.52 -7.14 -6.93
CA ASP A 31 -9.93 -7.00 -6.62
C ASP A 31 -10.32 -8.03 -5.56
N LEU A 32 -10.91 -7.56 -4.47
CA LEU A 32 -11.36 -8.39 -3.34
C LEU A 32 -12.85 -8.72 -3.45
N GLY A 33 -13.53 -8.22 -4.48
CA GLY A 33 -14.95 -8.46 -4.73
C GLY A 33 -15.86 -7.63 -3.82
N LEU A 34 -17.12 -8.04 -3.78
CA LEU A 34 -18.19 -7.39 -3.00
C LEU A 34 -17.85 -7.39 -1.51
N GLU A 35 -18.00 -6.22 -0.88
CA GLU A 35 -17.90 -6.15 0.57
C GLU A 35 -19.07 -6.89 1.21
N LYS A 36 -18.81 -7.66 2.28
CA LYS A 36 -19.83 -8.51 2.93
C LYS A 36 -21.07 -7.74 3.41
N ASP A 37 -20.92 -6.44 3.68
CA ASP A 37 -21.97 -5.57 4.20
C ASP A 37 -22.55 -4.63 3.11
N SER A 38 -22.23 -4.88 1.84
CA SER A 38 -22.68 -4.03 0.73
C SER A 38 -23.12 -4.86 -0.47
N ILE A 39 -24.28 -4.49 -1.03
CA ILE A 39 -24.77 -5.02 -2.30
C ILE A 39 -24.29 -4.20 -3.52
N GLU A 40 -23.68 -3.04 -3.27
CA GLU A 40 -23.33 -2.06 -4.31
C GLU A 40 -21.82 -1.80 -4.43
N TYR A 41 -21.08 -2.03 -3.35
CA TYR A 41 -19.67 -1.67 -3.25
C TYR A 41 -18.79 -2.90 -3.21
N SER A 42 -17.79 -2.88 -4.08
CA SER A 42 -16.67 -3.82 -4.08
C SER A 42 -15.43 -3.13 -3.55
N LYS A 43 -14.41 -3.93 -3.23
CA LYS A 43 -13.14 -3.46 -2.70
C LYS A 43 -11.99 -3.85 -3.60
N ILE A 44 -11.09 -2.90 -3.85
CA ILE A 44 -9.82 -3.14 -4.54
C ILE A 44 -8.69 -2.70 -3.62
N ALA A 45 -7.63 -3.49 -3.53
CA ALA A 45 -6.54 -3.22 -2.58
C ALA A 45 -5.20 -3.84 -2.99
N PHE A 46 -4.12 -3.36 -2.39
CA PHE A 46 -2.85 -4.07 -2.29
C PHE A 46 -2.39 -4.13 -0.83
N GLU A 47 -1.47 -5.03 -0.54
CA GLU A 47 -0.94 -5.26 0.79
C GLU A 47 0.53 -4.85 0.88
N ILE A 48 0.89 -4.23 2.00
CA ILE A 48 2.25 -3.93 2.40
C ILE A 48 2.57 -4.87 3.56
N HIS A 49 3.45 -5.82 3.30
CA HIS A 49 3.90 -6.78 4.30
C HIS A 49 5.14 -6.20 4.97
N LEU A 50 5.05 -6.00 6.28
CA LEU A 50 6.13 -5.51 7.10
C LEU A 50 6.89 -6.65 7.78
N LYS A 51 8.07 -6.33 8.32
CA LYS A 51 8.77 -7.19 9.27
C LYS A 51 7.86 -7.54 10.45
N GLY A 52 8.06 -8.72 11.02
CA GLY A 52 7.25 -9.19 12.16
C GLY A 52 5.82 -9.59 11.78
N HIS A 53 5.56 -9.98 10.53
CA HIS A 53 4.27 -10.48 10.04
C HIS A 53 3.10 -9.48 10.11
N LYS A 54 3.39 -8.19 10.28
CA LYS A 54 2.36 -7.13 10.22
C LYS A 54 2.01 -6.85 8.76
N ILE A 55 0.73 -6.76 8.45
CA ILE A 55 0.22 -6.44 7.11
C ILE A 55 -0.57 -5.14 7.20
N ILE A 56 -0.29 -4.22 6.28
CA ILE A 56 -1.10 -3.03 6.05
C ILE A 56 -1.80 -3.20 4.72
N GLU A 57 -3.12 -3.18 4.74
CA GLU A 57 -3.93 -3.17 3.52
C GLU A 57 -4.21 -1.72 3.11
N VAL A 58 -3.91 -1.39 1.86
CA VAL A 58 -4.22 -0.10 1.24
C VAL A 58 -5.24 -0.35 0.15
N GLY A 59 -6.46 0.13 0.35
CA GLY A 59 -7.58 -0.16 -0.53
C GLY A 59 -8.57 0.97 -0.69
N GLU A 60 -9.38 0.86 -1.73
CA GLU A 60 -10.49 1.75 -2.05
C GLU A 60 -11.77 0.93 -2.18
N ARG A 61 -12.87 1.53 -1.73
CA ARG A 61 -14.22 1.07 -2.06
C ARG A 61 -14.64 1.68 -3.38
N TYR A 62 -15.31 0.90 -4.20
CA TYR A 62 -15.75 1.34 -5.52
C TYR A 62 -17.14 0.80 -5.85
N HIS A 63 -17.97 1.64 -6.46
CA HIS A 63 -19.09 1.18 -7.28
C HIS A 63 -18.55 0.85 -8.68
N TYR A 64 -19.20 -0.06 -9.42
CA TYR A 64 -18.71 -0.52 -10.73
C TYR A 64 -18.33 0.62 -11.68
N ALA A 65 -19.11 1.70 -11.70
CA ALA A 65 -18.87 2.89 -12.53
C ALA A 65 -17.54 3.60 -12.20
N ASP A 66 -17.07 3.53 -10.96
CA ASP A 66 -15.89 4.26 -10.47
C ASP A 66 -14.62 3.39 -10.46
N TRP A 67 -14.75 2.11 -10.82
CA TRP A 67 -13.67 1.12 -10.69
C TRP A 67 -12.36 1.57 -11.32
N ALA A 68 -12.42 2.09 -12.56
CA ALA A 68 -11.23 2.52 -13.29
C ALA A 68 -10.50 3.69 -12.59
N GLU A 69 -11.26 4.62 -12.01
CA GLU A 69 -10.70 5.74 -11.25
C GLU A 69 -10.02 5.24 -9.98
N LYS A 70 -10.68 4.34 -9.23
CA LYS A 70 -10.14 3.76 -7.99
C LYS A 70 -8.89 2.92 -8.24
N LEU A 71 -8.89 2.12 -9.31
CA LEU A 71 -7.72 1.35 -9.73
C LEU A 71 -6.56 2.29 -10.09
N LYS A 72 -6.81 3.35 -10.85
CA LYS A 72 -5.77 4.33 -11.21
C LYS A 72 -5.17 4.98 -9.97
N LYS A 73 -6.01 5.40 -9.01
CA LYS A 73 -5.56 5.98 -7.73
C LYS A 73 -4.67 5.02 -6.95
N LEU A 74 -5.10 3.77 -6.75
CA LEU A 74 -4.29 2.75 -6.07
C LEU A 74 -2.99 2.43 -6.81
N THR A 75 -3.01 2.42 -8.14
CA THR A 75 -1.81 2.22 -8.96
C THR A 75 -0.79 3.33 -8.72
N THR A 76 -1.23 4.59 -8.68
CA THR A 76 -0.36 5.72 -8.35
C THR A 76 0.23 5.58 -6.95
N ILE A 77 -0.59 5.23 -5.95
CA ILE A 77 -0.12 5.06 -4.55
C ILE A 77 0.92 3.93 -4.47
N ARG A 78 0.64 2.76 -5.06
CA ARG A 78 1.57 1.62 -5.08
C ARG A 78 2.89 1.99 -5.76
N ASN A 79 2.84 2.65 -6.90
CA ASN A 79 4.03 3.05 -7.64
C ASN A 79 4.86 4.09 -6.87
N ASN A 80 4.22 5.06 -6.22
CA ASN A 80 4.92 6.04 -5.39
C ASN A 80 5.63 5.38 -4.22
N LEU A 81 4.99 4.40 -3.55
CA LEU A 81 5.62 3.63 -2.49
C LEU A 81 6.83 2.84 -3.00
N ILE A 82 6.68 2.13 -4.13
CA ILE A 82 7.76 1.36 -4.75
C ILE A 82 8.94 2.25 -5.14
N ASN A 83 8.67 3.43 -5.70
CA ASN A 83 9.71 4.38 -6.04
C ASN A 83 10.42 4.90 -4.79
N ALA A 84 9.68 5.23 -3.73
CA ALA A 84 10.26 5.65 -2.46
C ALA A 84 11.17 4.55 -1.85
N LEU A 85 10.75 3.28 -1.91
CA LEU A 85 11.57 2.14 -1.47
C LEU A 85 12.86 2.00 -2.29
N LYS A 86 12.78 2.17 -3.62
CA LYS A 86 13.92 2.12 -4.54
C LYS A 86 14.89 3.28 -4.30
N GLU A 87 14.39 4.50 -4.14
CA GLU A 87 15.17 5.71 -3.83
C GLU A 87 15.87 5.61 -2.48
N ALA A 88 15.19 5.00 -1.49
CA ALA A 88 15.73 4.70 -0.18
C ALA A 88 16.77 3.56 -0.17
N GLY A 89 16.94 2.83 -1.28
CA GLY A 89 17.82 1.67 -1.36
C GLY A 89 17.36 0.47 -0.52
N ILE A 90 16.07 0.40 -0.18
CA ILE A 90 15.48 -0.68 0.61
C ILE A 90 15.25 -1.89 -0.30
N GLN A 91 15.71 -3.06 0.16
CA GLN A 91 15.41 -4.33 -0.50
C GLN A 91 14.03 -4.83 -0.08
N PHE A 92 13.18 -5.13 -1.05
CA PHE A 92 11.84 -5.67 -0.84
C PHE A 92 11.44 -6.62 -1.98
N GLU A 93 10.44 -7.46 -1.73
CA GLU A 93 9.81 -8.30 -2.75
C GLU A 93 8.67 -7.52 -3.43
N GLU A 94 8.73 -7.38 -4.76
CA GLU A 94 7.64 -6.83 -5.56
C GLU A 94 6.89 -7.98 -6.25
N GLU A 95 5.57 -8.09 -6.04
CA GLU A 95 4.67 -9.02 -6.76
C GLU A 95 3.88 -8.32 -7.86
#